data_AF-A0A3M8FSI8-F1
#
_entry.id   AF-A0A3M8FSI8-F1
#
_cell.length_a   1.000
_cell.length_b   1.000
_cell.length_c   1.000
_cell.angle_alpha   90.00
_cell.angle_beta   90.00
_cell.angle_gamma   90.00
#
_symmetry.space_group_name_H-M   'P 1'
#
loop_
_entity.id
_entity.type
_entity.pdbx_description
1 polymer ?
#
loop_
_entity_poly.entity_id
_entity_poly.type
_entity_poly.pdbx_seq_one_letter_code
_entity_poly.pdbx_strand_id
1 'polypeptide(L)'
;MKRLIALMILVLAPAAQAQPKREVFDLLSEMHEATKAADHETYFDMFTDDAVFFGTDIWERWTKDEFESLYKPYMESGRGWWFQMRDRHVDVQPGGTVAVFDETLYSESYGQCRGSGACRLVDGEWKIVRYHLDITLPNPIAADLVEQVREHEANSIELMTFNIRYGAANDGINAWHNRQDFVSGLVRAELPDVIGMQEALKSQIDDLTKALPGYSFTGVGRDDGKDKGEFAPVFYNADKLRLVESGTFWFSDTADQPGSASYGNSIPRICTWAEFETIHGSRSFRVANVHLDHQSAESRLKSMQQMRGAIGKTTAALPYFVLGDFNCTPDSEPAQRLVGKGWKTAVEEDSAIGTFHGFTGEPASRIDMILVPSGCETAEAEVITIGGKGGIWPSDHFPVRAIVTLDPVQAETD
;
A
#
# COMPACT_ATOMS: atom_id res chain seq x y z
N MET A 1 -28.11 79.55 1.76
CA MET A 1 -26.84 78.85 1.49
C MET A 1 -27.07 77.37 1.71
N LYS A 2 -27.04 76.59 0.63
CA LYS A 2 -27.30 75.14 0.60
C LYS A 2 -25.98 74.39 0.78
N ARG A 3 -25.91 73.40 1.68
CA ARG A 3 -24.99 72.26 1.57
C ARG A 3 -25.68 71.01 2.11
N LEU A 4 -26.28 70.25 1.20
CA LEU A 4 -26.62 68.84 1.41
C LEU A 4 -25.31 68.06 1.23
N ILE A 5 -24.91 67.29 2.24
CA ILE A 5 -23.86 66.28 2.12
C ILE A 5 -24.58 64.98 1.73
N ALA A 6 -24.39 64.55 0.48
CA ALA A 6 -24.83 63.24 0.02
C ALA A 6 -23.77 62.20 0.39
N LEU A 7 -24.10 61.32 1.33
CA LEU A 7 -23.29 60.16 1.68
C LEU A 7 -23.48 59.10 0.59
N MET A 8 -22.51 58.96 -0.30
CA MET A 8 -22.51 57.95 -1.36
C MET A 8 -21.98 56.64 -0.75
N ILE A 9 -22.89 55.75 -0.35
CA ILE A 9 -22.54 54.37 0.03
C ILE A 9 -22.23 53.62 -1.27
N LEU A 10 -20.95 53.39 -1.52
CA LEU A 10 -20.46 52.64 -2.66
C LEU A 10 -20.69 51.14 -2.38
N VAL A 11 -21.79 50.59 -2.89
CA VAL A 11 -22.06 49.14 -2.86
C VAL A 11 -21.19 48.48 -3.95
N LEU A 12 -19.97 48.06 -3.59
CA LEU A 12 -19.01 47.40 -4.50
C LEU A 12 -18.93 45.87 -4.32
N ALA A 13 -19.85 45.24 -3.58
CA ALA A 13 -19.64 43.88 -3.07
C ALA A 13 -20.00 42.68 -3.99
N PRO A 14 -21.00 42.69 -4.91
CA PRO A 14 -21.40 41.45 -5.57
C PRO A 14 -20.54 41.04 -6.78
N ALA A 15 -19.94 42.00 -7.51
CA ALA A 15 -19.19 41.69 -8.74
C ALA A 15 -17.79 41.10 -8.47
N ALA A 16 -17.09 41.58 -7.44
CA ALA A 16 -15.74 41.12 -7.11
C ALA A 16 -15.70 39.71 -6.50
N GLN A 17 -16.81 39.23 -5.90
CA GLN A 17 -16.91 37.86 -5.36
C GLN A 17 -17.43 36.86 -6.41
N ALA A 18 -18.16 37.33 -7.43
CA ALA A 18 -18.64 36.50 -8.53
C ALA A 18 -17.51 35.98 -9.43
N GLN A 19 -16.44 36.75 -9.62
CA GLN A 19 -15.30 36.36 -10.46
C GLN A 19 -14.46 35.23 -9.85
N PRO A 20 -13.96 35.30 -8.59
CA PRO A 20 -13.18 34.21 -8.01
C PRO A 20 -13.98 32.91 -7.86
N LYS A 21 -15.29 33.02 -7.58
CA LYS A 21 -16.19 31.86 -7.57
C LYS A 21 -16.26 31.19 -8.94
N ARG A 22 -16.29 31.98 -10.01
CA ARG A 22 -16.31 31.48 -11.39
C ARG A 22 -14.98 30.85 -11.79
N GLU A 23 -13.85 31.47 -11.44
CA GLU A 23 -12.52 30.94 -11.70
C GLU A 23 -12.32 29.56 -11.05
N VAL A 24 -12.71 29.40 -9.79
CA VAL A 24 -12.65 28.09 -9.10
C VAL A 24 -13.61 27.08 -9.73
N PHE A 25 -14.79 27.52 -10.16
CA PHE A 25 -15.73 26.64 -10.87
C PHE A 25 -15.13 26.16 -12.21
N ASP A 26 -14.48 27.04 -12.96
CA ASP A 26 -13.89 26.69 -14.26
C ASP A 26 -12.66 25.78 -14.05
N LEU A 27 -11.81 26.04 -13.06
CA LEU A 27 -10.70 25.17 -12.64
C LEU A 27 -11.16 23.73 -12.39
N LEU A 28 -12.20 23.54 -11.57
CA LEU A 28 -12.73 22.21 -11.27
C LEU A 28 -13.41 21.55 -12.49
N SER A 29 -13.87 22.33 -13.46
CA SER A 29 -14.41 21.77 -14.72
C SER A 29 -13.30 21.28 -15.63
N GLU A 30 -12.22 22.06 -15.71
CA GLU A 30 -11.01 21.72 -16.47
C GLU A 30 -10.32 20.48 -15.88
N MET A 31 -10.27 20.37 -14.55
CA MET A 31 -9.76 19.18 -13.86
C MET A 31 -10.46 17.91 -14.33
N HIS A 32 -11.80 17.89 -14.38
CA HIS A 32 -12.56 16.72 -14.83
C HIS A 32 -12.35 16.41 -16.32
N GLU A 33 -12.21 17.42 -17.18
CA GLU A 33 -11.90 17.18 -18.60
C GLU A 33 -10.46 16.67 -18.80
N ALA A 34 -9.48 17.18 -18.04
CA ALA A 34 -8.10 16.70 -18.08
C ALA A 34 -8.03 15.23 -17.62
N THR A 35 -8.68 14.90 -16.51
CA THR A 35 -8.76 13.51 -16.03
C THR A 35 -9.39 12.59 -17.07
N LYS A 36 -10.52 12.98 -17.66
CA LYS A 36 -11.21 12.21 -18.70
C LYS A 36 -10.38 12.03 -19.97
N ALA A 37 -9.60 13.04 -20.35
CA ALA A 37 -8.68 12.99 -21.49
C ALA A 37 -7.38 12.22 -21.18
N ALA A 38 -7.20 11.74 -19.94
CA ALA A 38 -5.97 11.18 -19.44
C ALA A 38 -4.75 12.13 -19.60
N ASP A 39 -5.01 13.44 -19.54
CA ASP A 39 -3.99 14.49 -19.61
C ASP A 39 -3.37 14.71 -18.23
N HIS A 40 -2.36 13.91 -17.93
CA HIS A 40 -1.68 13.95 -16.65
C HIS A 40 -0.97 15.29 -16.38
N GLU A 41 -0.36 15.93 -17.38
CA GLU A 41 0.40 17.16 -17.19
C GLU A 41 -0.53 18.29 -16.74
N THR A 42 -1.63 18.48 -17.48
CA THR A 42 -2.62 19.50 -17.15
C THR A 42 -3.30 19.18 -15.81
N TYR A 43 -3.68 17.92 -15.56
CA TYR A 43 -4.32 17.52 -14.32
C TYR A 43 -3.45 17.88 -13.10
N PHE A 44 -2.18 17.46 -13.08
CA PHE A 44 -1.32 17.70 -11.91
C PHE A 44 -0.88 19.16 -11.75
N ASP A 45 -0.81 19.96 -12.82
CA ASP A 45 -0.49 21.40 -12.70
C ASP A 45 -1.58 22.21 -11.98
N MET A 46 -2.84 21.74 -12.02
CA MET A 46 -3.96 22.38 -11.30
C MET A 46 -3.87 22.26 -9.78
N PHE A 47 -2.98 21.43 -9.25
CA PHE A 47 -2.81 21.21 -7.82
C PHE A 47 -1.61 21.96 -7.25
N THR A 48 -1.73 22.45 -6.02
CA THR A 48 -0.60 23.01 -5.28
C THR A 48 0.44 21.93 -4.96
N ASP A 49 1.70 22.32 -4.76
CA ASP A 49 2.77 21.35 -4.42
C ASP A 49 2.51 20.63 -3.09
N ASP A 50 1.79 21.28 -2.16
CA ASP A 50 1.35 20.73 -0.88
C ASP A 50 -0.05 20.07 -0.93
N ALA A 51 -0.57 19.77 -2.13
CA ALA A 51 -1.88 19.17 -2.28
C ALA A 51 -1.93 17.75 -1.71
N VAL A 52 -3.11 17.38 -1.21
CA VAL A 52 -3.39 16.04 -0.70
C VAL A 52 -4.73 15.55 -1.24
N PHE A 53 -4.74 14.28 -1.61
CA PHE A 53 -5.84 13.55 -2.20
C PHE A 53 -6.35 12.54 -1.19
N PHE A 54 -7.67 12.47 -1.04
CA PHE A 54 -8.33 11.45 -0.24
C PHE A 54 -9.16 10.56 -1.16
N GLY A 55 -8.92 9.27 -1.07
CA GLY A 55 -9.71 8.26 -1.75
C GLY A 55 -10.93 7.84 -0.94
N THR A 56 -11.50 6.71 -1.32
CA THR A 56 -12.74 6.15 -0.75
C THR A 56 -12.49 5.27 0.48
N ASP A 57 -11.30 4.67 0.59
CA ASP A 57 -10.90 3.93 1.78
C ASP A 57 -10.36 4.90 2.85
N ILE A 58 -10.59 4.59 4.13
CA ILE A 58 -10.26 5.47 5.26
C ILE A 58 -8.75 5.75 5.38
N TRP A 59 -7.91 4.92 4.78
CA TRP A 59 -6.46 5.05 4.81
C TRP A 59 -5.89 5.75 3.56
N GLU A 60 -6.68 5.89 2.49
CA GLU A 60 -6.26 6.50 1.22
C GLU A 60 -6.03 8.01 1.38
N ARG A 61 -4.77 8.39 1.63
CA ARG A 61 -4.34 9.77 1.81
C ARG A 61 -2.96 10.01 1.20
N TRP A 62 -2.94 10.57 -0.01
CA TRP A 62 -1.71 10.75 -0.78
C TRP A 62 -1.31 12.21 -0.89
N THR A 63 -0.01 12.51 -0.79
CA THR A 63 0.51 13.79 -1.31
C THR A 63 0.40 13.82 -2.84
N LYS A 64 0.56 15.01 -3.44
CA LYS A 64 0.60 15.17 -4.90
C LYS A 64 1.61 14.25 -5.57
N ASP A 65 2.84 14.19 -5.05
CA ASP A 65 3.91 13.38 -5.65
C ASP A 65 3.60 11.87 -5.60
N GLU A 66 3.00 11.40 -4.50
CA GLU A 66 2.57 10.01 -4.35
C GLU A 66 1.45 9.68 -5.32
N PHE A 67 0.41 10.52 -5.36
CA PHE A 67 -0.72 10.36 -6.25
C PHE A 67 -0.26 10.38 -7.73
N GLU A 68 0.63 11.30 -8.09
CA GLU A 68 1.24 11.35 -9.43
C GLU A 68 2.00 10.07 -9.75
N SER A 69 2.83 9.57 -8.83
CA SER A 69 3.60 8.34 -9.07
C SER A 69 2.72 7.12 -9.31
N LEU A 70 1.58 7.02 -8.63
CA LEU A 70 0.66 5.89 -8.73
C LEU A 70 -0.20 5.97 -10.00
N TYR A 71 -0.73 7.15 -10.30
CA TYR A 71 -1.77 7.29 -11.30
C TYR A 71 -1.29 7.84 -12.63
N LYS A 72 -0.09 8.40 -12.71
CA LYS A 72 0.51 8.78 -14.01
C LYS A 72 0.61 7.58 -14.96
N PRO A 73 1.12 6.39 -14.58
CA PRO A 73 1.14 5.23 -15.48
C PRO A 73 -0.26 4.81 -15.95
N TYR A 74 -1.26 4.94 -15.08
CA TYR A 74 -2.66 4.70 -15.43
C TYR A 74 -3.15 5.69 -16.51
N MET A 75 -2.89 6.99 -16.34
CA MET A 75 -3.21 8.02 -17.33
C MET A 75 -2.43 7.86 -18.65
N GLU A 76 -1.13 7.56 -18.58
CA GLU A 76 -0.28 7.32 -19.76
C GLU A 76 -0.73 6.10 -20.57
N SER A 77 -1.40 5.13 -19.94
CA SER A 77 -2.05 4.02 -20.65
C SER A 77 -3.32 4.42 -21.43
N GLY A 78 -3.66 5.71 -21.44
CA GLY A 78 -4.85 6.27 -22.09
C GLY A 78 -6.12 6.11 -21.25
N ARG A 79 -5.99 5.75 -19.97
CA ARG A 79 -7.13 5.55 -19.06
C ARG A 79 -7.27 6.75 -18.14
N GLY A 80 -8.43 7.38 -18.19
CA GLY A 80 -8.81 8.48 -17.32
C GLY A 80 -10.07 8.15 -16.54
N TRP A 81 -10.35 8.91 -15.48
CA TRP A 81 -11.65 8.84 -14.82
C TRP A 81 -12.62 9.81 -15.46
N TRP A 82 -13.82 9.31 -15.73
CA TRP A 82 -14.91 10.15 -16.20
C TRP A 82 -15.90 10.40 -15.06
N PHE A 83 -16.17 11.69 -14.84
CA PHE A 83 -17.18 12.17 -13.92
C PHE A 83 -18.08 13.19 -14.61
N GLN A 84 -19.39 12.97 -14.55
CA GLN A 84 -20.39 13.96 -14.95
C GLN A 84 -20.77 14.79 -13.72
N MET A 85 -20.38 16.07 -13.72
CA MET A 85 -20.84 17.03 -12.71
C MET A 85 -22.35 17.24 -12.83
N ARG A 86 -23.05 17.13 -11.70
CA ARG A 86 -24.50 17.32 -11.57
C ARG A 86 -24.83 18.64 -10.90
N ASP A 87 -24.15 18.91 -9.79
CA ASP A 87 -24.25 20.15 -9.04
C ASP A 87 -22.88 20.50 -8.43
N ARG A 88 -22.63 21.79 -8.24
CA ARG A 88 -21.38 22.29 -7.65
C ARG A 88 -21.63 23.58 -6.88
N HIS A 89 -21.17 23.57 -5.64
CA HIS A 89 -21.12 24.73 -4.76
C HIS A 89 -19.68 25.15 -4.55
N VAL A 90 -19.45 26.45 -4.59
CA VAL A 90 -18.14 27.07 -4.36
C VAL A 90 -18.35 28.26 -3.46
N ASP A 91 -17.64 28.28 -2.33
CA ASP A 91 -17.70 29.32 -1.32
C ASP A 91 -16.31 29.91 -1.09
N VAL A 92 -16.12 31.11 -1.64
CA VAL A 92 -14.91 31.90 -1.44
C VAL A 92 -14.90 32.44 -0.01
N GLN A 93 -13.88 32.04 0.75
CA GLN A 93 -13.73 32.35 2.16
C GLN A 93 -13.36 33.83 2.39
N PRO A 94 -13.59 34.37 3.60
CA PRO A 94 -13.13 35.70 3.96
C PRO A 94 -11.63 35.86 3.66
N GLY A 95 -11.27 36.94 2.96
CA GLY A 95 -9.90 37.18 2.47
C GLY A 95 -9.71 36.90 0.99
N GLY A 96 -10.62 36.16 0.34
CA GLY A 96 -10.67 36.05 -1.12
C GLY A 96 -9.57 35.18 -1.75
N THR A 97 -8.73 34.52 -0.94
CA THR A 97 -7.59 33.71 -1.40
C THR A 97 -7.77 32.21 -1.15
N VAL A 98 -8.86 31.82 -0.50
CA VAL A 98 -9.23 30.42 -0.27
C VAL A 98 -10.67 30.23 -0.70
N ALA A 99 -10.97 29.12 -1.34
CA ALA A 99 -12.33 28.69 -1.64
C ALA A 99 -12.51 27.25 -1.16
N VAL A 100 -13.67 26.94 -0.61
CA VAL A 100 -14.09 25.55 -0.37
C VAL A 100 -15.15 25.18 -1.40
N PHE A 101 -15.22 23.92 -1.75
CA PHE A 101 -16.19 23.43 -2.71
C PHE A 101 -16.73 22.06 -2.31
N ASP A 102 -17.93 21.80 -2.79
CA ASP A 102 -18.52 20.47 -2.86
C ASP A 102 -19.27 20.33 -4.18
N GLU A 103 -19.27 19.12 -4.72
CA GLU A 103 -19.95 18.80 -5.96
C GLU A 103 -20.53 17.40 -5.90
N THR A 104 -21.65 17.22 -6.63
CA THR A 104 -22.22 15.91 -6.85
C THR A 104 -21.85 15.46 -8.26
N LEU A 105 -21.33 14.24 -8.33
CA LEU A 105 -20.79 13.66 -9.54
C LEU A 105 -21.50 12.34 -9.84
N TYR A 106 -21.56 11.99 -11.11
CA TYR A 106 -21.90 10.65 -11.54
C TYR A 106 -20.74 10.03 -12.32
N SER A 107 -20.35 8.81 -11.94
CA SER A 107 -19.41 7.97 -12.67
C SER A 107 -20.06 6.64 -13.00
N GLU A 108 -19.70 6.03 -14.12
CA GLU A 108 -20.16 4.67 -14.42
C GLU A 108 -19.56 3.64 -13.45
N SER A 109 -18.32 3.85 -13.01
CA SER A 109 -17.62 2.94 -12.08
C SER A 109 -18.09 3.06 -10.64
N TYR A 110 -18.35 4.29 -10.18
CA TYR A 110 -18.64 4.58 -8.76
C TYR A 110 -20.10 4.96 -8.49
N GLY A 111 -20.92 5.15 -9.53
CA GLY A 111 -22.28 5.66 -9.38
C GLY A 111 -22.31 7.12 -8.90
N GLN A 112 -23.14 7.43 -7.89
CA GLN A 112 -23.25 8.78 -7.33
C GLN A 112 -22.10 9.04 -6.36
N CYS A 113 -21.31 10.06 -6.64
CA CYS A 113 -20.15 10.43 -5.85
C CYS A 113 -20.27 11.88 -5.36
N ARG A 114 -19.46 12.22 -4.36
CA ARG A 114 -19.25 13.60 -3.92
C ARG A 114 -17.78 13.94 -4.06
N GLY A 115 -17.50 14.99 -4.83
CA GLY A 115 -16.20 15.66 -4.80
C GLY A 115 -16.28 16.76 -3.74
N SER A 116 -15.28 16.88 -2.86
CA SER A 116 -15.21 18.02 -1.95
C SER A 116 -13.77 18.42 -1.66
N GLY A 117 -13.54 19.67 -1.26
CA GLY A 117 -12.18 20.11 -0.98
C GLY A 117 -12.01 21.61 -0.87
N ALA A 118 -10.78 22.04 -1.13
CA ALA A 118 -10.38 23.43 -1.04
C ALA A 118 -9.41 23.82 -2.16
N CYS A 119 -9.51 25.06 -2.60
CA CYS A 119 -8.60 25.72 -3.53
C CYS A 119 -7.93 26.92 -2.83
N ARG A 120 -6.70 27.23 -3.24
CA ARG A 120 -5.91 28.37 -2.77
C ARG A 120 -5.44 29.17 -3.98
N LEU A 121 -5.51 30.49 -3.88
CA LEU A 121 -4.92 31.40 -4.85
C LEU A 121 -3.40 31.45 -4.63
N VAL A 122 -2.62 31.05 -5.63
CA VAL A 122 -1.16 31.01 -5.64
C VAL A 122 -0.67 31.81 -6.84
N ASP A 123 0.10 32.87 -6.59
CA ASP A 123 0.65 33.77 -7.63
C ASP A 123 -0.38 34.32 -8.64
N GLY A 124 -1.64 34.47 -8.20
CA GLY A 124 -2.74 34.97 -9.02
C GLY A 124 -3.56 33.90 -9.73
N GLU A 125 -3.23 32.63 -9.55
CA GLU A 125 -3.92 31.48 -10.14
C GLU A 125 -4.56 30.61 -9.04
N TRP A 126 -5.79 30.15 -9.27
CA TRP A 126 -6.44 29.22 -8.34
C TRP A 126 -5.90 27.82 -8.58
N LYS A 127 -5.44 27.18 -7.50
CA LYS A 127 -4.99 25.78 -7.51
C LYS A 127 -5.70 24.98 -6.43
N ILE A 128 -5.91 23.69 -6.67
CA ILE A 128 -6.54 22.76 -5.74
C ILE A 128 -5.50 22.34 -4.70
N VAL A 129 -5.83 22.48 -3.41
CA VAL A 129 -4.95 22.08 -2.29
C VAL A 129 -5.47 20.82 -1.58
N ARG A 130 -6.77 20.53 -1.70
CA ARG A 130 -7.40 19.32 -1.16
C ARG A 130 -8.48 18.85 -2.10
N TYR A 131 -8.53 17.55 -2.34
CA TYR A 131 -9.62 16.91 -3.06
C TYR A 131 -9.97 15.58 -2.39
N HIS A 132 -11.26 15.40 -2.11
CA HIS A 132 -11.87 14.20 -1.54
C HIS A 132 -12.85 13.66 -2.57
N LEU A 133 -12.77 12.37 -2.85
CA LEU A 133 -13.77 11.66 -3.64
C LEU A 133 -14.48 10.63 -2.75
N ASP A 134 -15.73 10.91 -2.43
CA ASP A 134 -16.55 10.02 -1.60
C ASP A 134 -17.56 9.24 -2.47
N ILE A 135 -17.68 7.93 -2.25
CA ILE A 135 -18.83 7.15 -2.73
C ILE A 135 -20.00 7.47 -1.80
N THR A 136 -21.10 7.96 -2.37
CA THR A 136 -22.29 8.32 -1.57
C THR A 136 -23.19 7.11 -1.36
N LEU A 137 -23.71 6.97 -0.14
CA LEU A 137 -24.51 5.82 0.25
C LEU A 137 -25.99 6.18 0.47
N PRO A 138 -26.93 5.60 -0.30
CA PRO A 138 -28.35 5.76 -0.03
C PRO A 138 -28.74 5.21 1.35
N ASN A 139 -29.47 6.01 2.14
CA ASN A 139 -29.92 5.61 3.48
C ASN A 139 -30.58 4.22 3.56
N PRO A 140 -31.41 3.76 2.60
CA PRO A 140 -32.04 2.44 2.68
C PRO A 140 -31.08 1.25 2.63
N ILE A 141 -29.88 1.40 2.05
CA ILE A 141 -28.86 0.33 1.97
C ILE A 141 -27.72 0.53 2.96
N ALA A 142 -27.77 1.60 3.76
CA ALA A 142 -26.65 2.00 4.59
C ALA A 142 -26.34 1.00 5.71
N ALA A 143 -27.37 0.40 6.29
CA ALA A 143 -27.20 -0.61 7.33
C ALA A 143 -26.46 -1.86 6.80
N ASP A 144 -26.89 -2.37 5.66
CA ASP A 144 -26.34 -3.59 5.06
C ASP A 144 -24.89 -3.40 4.60
N LEU A 145 -24.53 -2.22 4.06
CA LEU A 145 -23.14 -1.96 3.71
C LEU A 145 -22.27 -1.80 4.97
N VAL A 146 -22.76 -1.12 6.01
CA VAL A 146 -22.00 -0.98 7.27
C VAL A 146 -21.72 -2.35 7.88
N GLU A 147 -22.66 -3.30 7.79
CA GLU A 147 -22.42 -4.69 8.20
C GLU A 147 -21.36 -5.36 7.33
N GLN A 148 -21.45 -5.25 6.01
CA GLN A 148 -20.44 -5.80 5.08
C GLN A 148 -19.04 -5.23 5.31
N VAL A 149 -18.92 -3.91 5.57
CA VAL A 149 -17.63 -3.28 5.91
C VAL A 149 -17.08 -3.86 7.21
N ARG A 150 -17.91 -3.99 8.25
CA ARG A 150 -17.46 -4.60 9.52
C ARG A 150 -17.05 -6.04 9.36
N GLU A 151 -17.79 -6.82 8.57
CA GLU A 151 -17.44 -8.22 8.27
C GLU A 151 -16.13 -8.30 7.50
N HIS A 152 -15.94 -7.41 6.52
CA HIS A 152 -14.69 -7.32 5.76
C HIS A 152 -13.50 -6.97 6.67
N GLU A 153 -13.61 -5.92 7.48
CA GLU A 153 -12.57 -5.50 8.43
C GLU A 153 -12.28 -6.55 9.51
N ALA A 154 -13.29 -7.35 9.88
CA ALA A 154 -13.12 -8.39 10.89
C ALA A 154 -12.48 -9.67 10.34
N ASN A 155 -12.81 -10.03 9.09
CA ASN A 155 -12.53 -11.36 8.55
C ASN A 155 -11.50 -11.37 7.41
N SER A 156 -11.05 -10.21 6.92
CA SER A 156 -10.01 -10.13 5.89
C SER A 156 -8.75 -9.48 6.44
N ILE A 157 -7.63 -9.80 5.80
CA ILE A 157 -6.36 -9.14 6.06
C ILE A 157 -5.64 -8.87 4.75
N GLU A 158 -5.06 -7.69 4.65
CA GLU A 158 -4.19 -7.34 3.53
C GLU A 158 -2.73 -7.65 3.85
N LEU A 159 -2.13 -8.48 3.02
CA LEU A 159 -0.76 -8.96 3.14
C LEU A 159 0.09 -8.42 2.00
N MET A 160 1.32 -8.04 2.30
CA MET A 160 2.33 -7.70 1.31
C MET A 160 3.66 -8.40 1.61
N THR A 161 4.34 -8.91 0.59
CA THR A 161 5.76 -9.25 0.68
C THR A 161 6.58 -8.36 -0.25
N PHE A 162 7.69 -7.83 0.25
CA PHE A 162 8.50 -6.88 -0.50
C PHE A 162 9.98 -6.95 -0.12
N ASN A 163 10.82 -7.52 -0.99
CA ASN A 163 12.26 -7.40 -0.85
C ASN A 163 12.64 -5.94 -1.18
N ILE A 164 13.14 -5.18 -0.20
CA ILE A 164 13.40 -3.74 -0.34
C ILE A 164 14.83 -3.41 -0.78
N ARG A 165 15.60 -4.45 -1.12
CA ARG A 165 17.00 -4.40 -1.53
C ARG A 165 17.95 -3.87 -0.46
N TYR A 166 19.02 -4.61 -0.23
CA TYR A 166 20.09 -4.30 0.71
C TYR A 166 20.63 -2.87 0.57
N GLY A 167 20.48 -2.07 1.64
CA GLY A 167 20.69 -0.62 1.57
C GLY A 167 22.14 -0.17 1.39
N ALA A 168 23.12 -1.02 1.67
CA ALA A 168 24.55 -0.72 1.47
C ALA A 168 25.11 -1.27 0.14
N ALA A 169 24.25 -1.75 -0.76
CA ALA A 169 24.64 -2.12 -2.11
C ALA A 169 25.04 -0.90 -2.95
N ASN A 170 26.00 -1.09 -3.86
CA ASN A 170 26.45 -0.04 -4.79
C ASN A 170 25.52 0.02 -6.01
N ASP A 171 24.27 0.42 -5.79
CA ASP A 171 23.21 0.41 -6.81
C ASP A 171 23.11 1.73 -7.60
N GLY A 172 24.10 2.62 -7.51
CA GLY A 172 24.17 3.86 -8.28
C GLY A 172 22.98 4.78 -8.05
N ILE A 173 22.22 5.09 -9.12
CA ILE A 173 21.00 5.92 -9.01
C ILE A 173 19.94 5.25 -8.12
N ASN A 174 19.96 3.92 -8.04
CA ASN A 174 19.09 3.10 -7.19
C ASN A 174 19.70 2.83 -5.80
N ALA A 175 20.60 3.68 -5.29
CA ALA A 175 21.03 3.59 -3.89
C ALA A 175 19.86 3.90 -2.93
N TRP A 176 19.84 3.30 -1.73
CA TRP A 176 18.72 3.41 -0.77
C TRP A 176 18.22 4.84 -0.53
N HIS A 177 19.13 5.80 -0.36
CA HIS A 177 18.76 7.20 -0.09
C HIS A 177 17.93 7.86 -1.21
N ASN A 178 18.00 7.34 -2.44
CA ASN A 178 17.18 7.79 -3.57
C ASN A 178 15.85 7.04 -3.68
N ARG A 179 15.73 5.86 -3.04
CA ARG A 179 14.59 4.94 -3.15
C ARG A 179 13.67 4.96 -1.93
N GLN A 180 14.14 5.38 -0.76
CA GLN A 180 13.41 5.27 0.51
C GLN A 180 12.01 5.91 0.48
N ASP A 181 11.86 7.03 -0.22
CA ASP A 181 10.57 7.73 -0.36
C ASP A 181 9.64 7.00 -1.33
N PHE A 182 10.19 6.33 -2.35
CA PHE A 182 9.42 5.45 -3.25
C PHE A 182 8.94 4.19 -2.53
N VAL A 183 9.80 3.57 -1.70
CA VAL A 183 9.41 2.39 -0.90
C VAL A 183 8.31 2.76 0.10
N SER A 184 8.50 3.83 0.88
CA SER A 184 7.48 4.26 1.85
C SER A 184 6.22 4.82 1.19
N GLY A 185 6.34 5.50 0.04
CA GLY A 185 5.21 5.95 -0.77
C GLY A 185 4.39 4.78 -1.31
N LEU A 186 5.03 3.71 -1.79
CA LEU A 186 4.33 2.49 -2.21
C LEU A 186 3.59 1.86 -1.03
N VAL A 187 4.23 1.73 0.13
CA VAL A 187 3.55 1.18 1.32
C VAL A 187 2.37 2.06 1.75
N ARG A 188 2.47 3.39 1.66
CA ARG A 188 1.37 4.31 1.94
C ARG A 188 0.30 4.34 0.85
N ALA A 189 0.62 3.87 -0.34
CA ALA A 189 -0.34 3.74 -1.43
C ALA A 189 -1.23 2.52 -1.24
N GLU A 190 -0.60 1.39 -0.94
CA GLU A 190 -1.25 0.09 -0.82
C GLU A 190 -1.85 -0.15 0.57
N LEU A 191 -1.24 0.44 1.61
CA LEU A 191 -1.70 0.39 3.01
C LEU A 191 -1.95 -1.04 3.55
N PRO A 192 -1.05 -2.01 3.28
CA PRO A 192 -1.24 -3.39 3.72
C PRO A 192 -1.25 -3.50 5.24
N ASP A 193 -2.04 -4.42 5.79
CA ASP A 193 -2.12 -4.61 7.24
C ASP A 193 -0.85 -5.27 7.78
N VAL A 194 -0.22 -6.15 7.00
CA VAL A 194 1.05 -6.80 7.31
C VAL A 194 1.99 -6.80 6.11
N ILE A 195 3.27 -6.48 6.36
CA ILE A 195 4.33 -6.48 5.34
C ILE A 195 5.49 -7.36 5.81
N GLY A 196 5.79 -8.41 5.05
CA GLY A 196 7.07 -9.10 5.14
C GLY A 196 8.10 -8.39 4.27
N MET A 197 9.13 -7.78 4.86
CA MET A 197 10.23 -7.17 4.09
C MET A 197 11.49 -8.04 4.10
N GLN A 198 12.30 -7.99 3.05
CA GLN A 198 13.58 -8.72 2.98
C GLN A 198 14.73 -7.77 2.66
N GLU A 199 15.96 -8.20 2.97
CA GLU A 199 17.22 -7.45 2.82
C GLU A 199 17.33 -6.14 3.62
N ALA A 200 16.38 -5.88 4.52
CA ALA A 200 16.33 -4.63 5.26
C ALA A 200 17.48 -4.54 6.27
N LEU A 201 18.34 -3.53 6.14
CA LEU A 201 19.26 -3.13 7.21
C LEU A 201 18.53 -2.35 8.30
N LYS A 202 19.10 -2.31 9.51
CA LYS A 202 18.56 -1.53 10.63
C LYS A 202 18.34 -0.05 10.27
N SER A 203 19.23 0.56 9.50
CA SER A 203 19.06 1.94 9.02
C SER A 203 17.85 2.10 8.09
N GLN A 204 17.61 1.14 7.21
CA GLN A 204 16.44 1.16 6.31
C GLN A 204 15.14 1.02 7.12
N ILE A 205 15.13 0.14 8.13
CA ILE A 205 14.01 -0.01 9.07
C ILE A 205 13.76 1.30 9.82
N ASP A 206 14.81 2.00 10.26
CA ASP A 206 14.68 3.29 10.95
C ASP A 206 14.13 4.40 10.06
N ASP A 207 14.48 4.42 8.78
CA ASP A 207 13.93 5.35 7.81
C ASP A 207 12.44 5.05 7.55
N LEU A 208 12.09 3.78 7.35
CA LEU A 208 10.71 3.35 7.15
C LEU A 208 9.82 3.60 8.37
N THR A 209 10.32 3.36 9.59
CA THR A 209 9.56 3.63 10.82
C THR A 209 9.22 5.11 10.98
N LYS A 210 10.09 6.01 10.50
CA LYS A 210 9.79 7.46 10.48
C LYS A 210 8.77 7.82 9.40
N ALA A 211 8.87 7.18 8.23
CA ALA A 211 8.04 7.48 7.06
C ALA A 211 6.64 6.84 7.13
N LEU A 212 6.44 5.81 7.96
CA LEU A 212 5.20 5.05 8.09
C LEU A 212 4.61 5.19 9.50
N PRO A 213 4.14 6.40 9.90
CA PRO A 213 3.44 6.57 11.17
C PRO A 213 2.18 5.68 11.18
N GLY A 214 1.95 4.97 12.29
CA GLY A 214 0.88 3.99 12.41
C GLY A 214 1.35 2.55 12.16
N TYR A 215 2.51 2.34 11.53
CA TYR A 215 3.13 1.03 11.44
C TYR A 215 4.10 0.78 12.59
N SER A 216 4.18 -0.48 13.01
CA SER A 216 5.20 -1.01 13.92
C SER A 216 5.84 -2.24 13.27
N PHE A 217 6.94 -2.75 13.83
CA PHE A 217 7.61 -3.94 13.30
C PHE A 217 8.11 -4.87 14.39
N THR A 218 8.31 -6.12 14.00
CA THR A 218 9.05 -7.12 14.78
C THR A 218 10.10 -7.83 13.91
N GLY A 219 11.15 -8.34 14.53
CA GLY A 219 12.26 -9.03 13.87
C GLY A 219 13.62 -8.50 14.31
N VAL A 220 14.66 -9.31 14.06
CA VAL A 220 16.04 -8.99 14.44
C VAL A 220 16.99 -9.24 13.26
N GLY A 221 18.17 -8.63 13.33
CA GLY A 221 19.24 -8.82 12.37
C GLY A 221 19.79 -10.24 12.41
N ARG A 222 20.00 -10.83 11.23
CA ARG A 222 20.39 -12.24 11.09
C ARG A 222 21.80 -12.57 11.59
N ASP A 223 22.67 -11.58 11.79
CA ASP A 223 24.07 -11.87 12.15
C ASP A 223 24.25 -12.03 13.66
N ASP A 224 23.51 -11.27 14.47
CA ASP A 224 23.68 -11.24 15.93
C ASP A 224 22.38 -11.39 16.74
N GLY A 225 21.24 -11.51 16.06
CA GLY A 225 19.93 -11.59 16.69
C GLY A 225 19.50 -10.29 17.36
N LYS A 226 20.08 -9.17 16.91
CA LYS A 226 19.79 -7.81 17.38
C LYS A 226 19.71 -6.87 16.19
N ASP A 227 20.76 -6.11 15.92
CA ASP A 227 20.78 -5.01 14.95
C ASP A 227 21.77 -5.23 13.79
N LYS A 228 22.49 -6.36 13.75
CA LYS A 228 23.49 -6.64 12.70
C LYS A 228 22.98 -7.57 11.61
N GLY A 229 23.40 -7.26 10.40
CA GLY A 229 23.02 -7.99 9.19
C GLY A 229 21.66 -7.56 8.67
N GLU A 230 21.25 -8.21 7.59
CA GLU A 230 19.90 -8.05 7.06
C GLU A 230 18.88 -8.63 8.04
N PHE A 231 17.73 -7.97 8.09
CA PHE A 231 16.53 -8.44 8.75
C PHE A 231 15.60 -9.09 7.72
N ALA A 232 14.69 -9.90 8.22
CA ALA A 232 13.44 -10.23 7.53
C ALA A 232 12.28 -9.75 8.43
N PRO A 233 12.05 -8.44 8.57
CA PRO A 233 11.10 -7.94 9.56
C PRO A 233 9.66 -8.15 9.11
N VAL A 234 8.75 -8.21 10.06
CA VAL A 234 7.31 -8.13 9.84
C VAL A 234 6.86 -6.75 10.30
N PHE A 235 6.55 -5.87 9.36
CA PHE A 235 5.85 -4.62 9.63
C PHE A 235 4.35 -4.88 9.68
N TYR A 236 3.62 -4.12 10.49
CA TYR A 236 2.17 -4.24 10.63
C TYR A 236 1.52 -2.90 10.97
N ASN A 237 0.31 -2.69 10.48
CA ASN A 237 -0.52 -1.54 10.81
C ASN A 237 -1.03 -1.68 12.26
N ALA A 238 -0.47 -0.89 13.18
CA ALA A 238 -0.77 -0.96 14.60
C ALA A 238 -2.14 -0.35 14.97
N ASP A 239 -2.78 0.37 14.04
CA ASP A 239 -4.15 0.86 14.21
C ASP A 239 -5.19 -0.22 13.89
N LYS A 240 -4.80 -1.29 13.17
CA LYS A 240 -5.67 -2.44 12.85
C LYS A 240 -5.31 -3.72 13.60
N LEU A 241 -4.04 -3.88 13.99
CA LEU A 241 -3.51 -5.14 14.52
C LEU A 241 -2.83 -4.97 15.88
N ARG A 242 -3.13 -5.90 16.78
CA ARG A 242 -2.43 -6.10 18.04
C ARG A 242 -1.44 -7.25 17.91
N LEU A 243 -0.15 -6.97 18.14
CA LEU A 243 0.86 -8.02 18.23
C LEU A 243 0.66 -8.83 19.53
N VAL A 244 0.44 -10.13 19.40
CA VAL A 244 0.23 -11.06 20.53
C VAL A 244 1.56 -11.69 20.95
N GLU A 245 2.27 -12.25 19.99
CA GLU A 245 3.56 -12.92 20.20
C GLU A 245 4.40 -12.79 18.92
N SER A 246 5.73 -12.78 19.05
CA SER A 246 6.62 -12.85 17.91
C SER A 246 7.93 -13.53 18.26
N GLY A 247 8.66 -13.92 17.23
CA GLY A 247 10.01 -14.43 17.37
C GLY A 247 10.76 -14.50 16.05
N THR A 248 12.05 -14.78 16.15
CA THR A 248 12.91 -15.04 15.00
C THR A 248 13.72 -16.31 15.27
N PHE A 249 13.86 -17.15 14.24
CA PHE A 249 14.74 -18.31 14.28
C PHE A 249 15.59 -18.39 13.02
N TRP A 250 16.73 -19.07 13.13
CA TRP A 250 17.68 -19.28 12.04
C TRP A 250 17.41 -20.61 11.33
N PHE A 251 17.55 -20.59 10.01
CA PHE A 251 17.49 -21.79 9.19
C PHE A 251 18.81 -22.55 9.29
N SER A 252 18.90 -23.41 10.31
CA SER A 252 20.06 -24.22 10.64
C SER A 252 19.67 -25.32 11.63
N ASP A 253 20.62 -26.22 11.92
CA ASP A 253 20.48 -27.24 12.97
C ASP A 253 20.40 -26.63 14.38
N THR A 254 20.80 -25.36 14.54
CA THR A 254 20.81 -24.61 15.80
C THR A 254 19.96 -23.34 15.66
N ALA A 255 18.66 -23.54 15.48
CA ALA A 255 17.71 -22.49 15.09
C ALA A 255 17.60 -21.31 16.07
N ASP A 256 18.01 -21.48 17.32
CA ASP A 256 18.03 -20.48 18.38
C ASP A 256 19.35 -19.72 18.49
N GLN A 257 20.36 -20.08 17.69
CA GLN A 257 21.69 -19.47 17.72
C GLN A 257 21.85 -18.42 16.61
N PRO A 258 22.01 -17.14 16.97
CA PRO A 258 22.23 -16.09 15.98
C PRO A 258 23.44 -16.32 15.10
N GLY A 259 23.32 -15.97 13.82
CA GLY A 259 24.38 -16.12 12.83
C GLY A 259 24.67 -17.56 12.41
N SER A 260 23.84 -18.53 12.81
CA SER A 260 24.05 -19.94 12.45
C SER A 260 23.69 -20.23 10.99
N ALA A 261 24.48 -21.10 10.36
CA ALA A 261 24.30 -21.55 8.98
C ALA A 261 24.90 -22.97 8.83
N SER A 262 24.05 -24.00 8.74
CA SER A 262 24.49 -25.40 8.66
C SER A 262 23.87 -26.18 7.50
N TYR A 263 22.99 -25.56 6.70
CA TYR A 263 22.33 -26.20 5.58
C TYR A 263 23.07 -26.00 4.24
N GLY A 264 24.35 -25.63 4.31
CA GLY A 264 25.22 -25.39 3.15
C GLY A 264 25.19 -23.95 2.63
N ASN A 265 24.40 -23.07 3.26
CA ASN A 265 24.45 -21.61 3.05
C ASN A 265 25.66 -20.99 3.75
N SER A 266 26.26 -19.98 3.14
CA SER A 266 27.36 -19.17 3.71
C SER A 266 26.85 -17.94 4.47
N ILE A 267 25.63 -17.51 4.13
CA ILE A 267 24.95 -16.36 4.74
C ILE A 267 23.85 -16.91 5.66
N PRO A 268 23.83 -16.54 6.96
CA PRO A 268 22.75 -16.93 7.86
C PRO A 268 21.39 -16.51 7.28
N ARG A 269 20.41 -17.41 7.30
CA ARG A 269 19.04 -17.12 6.85
C ARG A 269 18.09 -17.25 8.03
N ILE A 270 17.08 -16.38 8.10
CA ILE A 270 16.15 -16.30 9.22
C ILE A 270 14.70 -16.33 8.76
N CYS A 271 13.84 -16.71 9.69
CA CYS A 271 12.40 -16.49 9.64
C CYS A 271 11.99 -15.64 10.83
N THR A 272 11.30 -14.54 10.59
CA THR A 272 10.59 -13.80 11.63
C THR A 272 9.13 -14.16 11.56
N TRP A 273 8.52 -14.53 12.67
CA TRP A 273 7.09 -14.82 12.76
C TRP A 273 6.42 -13.93 13.78
N ALA A 274 5.13 -13.71 13.58
CA ALA A 274 4.27 -12.93 14.46
C ALA A 274 2.87 -13.55 14.52
N GLU A 275 2.28 -13.52 15.70
CA GLU A 275 0.87 -13.76 15.95
C GLU A 275 0.19 -12.41 16.19
N PHE A 276 -0.89 -12.17 15.46
CA PHE A 276 -1.67 -10.94 15.53
C PHE A 276 -3.11 -11.24 15.92
N GLU A 277 -3.76 -10.26 16.54
CA GLU A 277 -5.21 -10.19 16.68
C GLU A 277 -5.74 -8.92 15.99
N THR A 278 -6.82 -9.05 15.21
CA THR A 278 -7.52 -7.90 14.62
C THR A 278 -8.23 -7.09 15.70
N ILE A 279 -8.06 -5.77 15.68
CA ILE A 279 -8.67 -4.87 16.68
C ILE A 279 -10.19 -4.85 16.56
N HIS A 280 -10.73 -4.95 15.34
CA HIS A 280 -12.16 -4.81 15.06
C HIS A 280 -12.94 -6.14 14.95
N GLY A 281 -12.26 -7.29 14.98
CA GLY A 281 -12.89 -8.62 14.86
C GLY A 281 -12.48 -9.65 15.90
N SER A 282 -11.46 -9.34 16.73
CA SER A 282 -10.83 -10.31 17.65
C SER A 282 -10.45 -11.63 16.98
N ARG A 283 -10.07 -11.58 15.69
CA ARG A 283 -9.59 -12.74 14.93
C ARG A 283 -8.08 -12.84 15.07
N SER A 284 -7.60 -14.04 15.38
CA SER A 284 -6.16 -14.28 15.53
C SER A 284 -5.60 -15.02 14.31
N PHE A 285 -4.42 -14.63 13.88
CA PHE A 285 -3.71 -15.27 12.78
C PHE A 285 -2.20 -15.15 12.99
N ARG A 286 -1.44 -15.94 12.22
CA ARG A 286 0.01 -15.89 12.23
C ARG A 286 0.54 -15.58 10.85
N VAL A 287 1.69 -14.92 10.85
CA VAL A 287 2.49 -14.69 9.67
C VAL A 287 3.92 -15.13 9.93
N ALA A 288 4.59 -15.59 8.89
CA ALA A 288 6.03 -15.70 8.86
C ALA A 288 6.58 -15.01 7.64
N ASN A 289 7.66 -14.27 7.84
CA ASN A 289 8.43 -13.67 6.78
C ASN A 289 9.78 -14.40 6.65
N VAL A 290 10.13 -14.79 5.42
CA VAL A 290 11.36 -15.52 5.11
C VAL A 290 12.19 -14.82 4.04
N HIS A 291 13.51 -14.98 4.13
CA HIS A 291 14.41 -14.73 3.00
C HIS A 291 15.29 -15.97 2.86
N LEU A 292 14.96 -16.84 1.90
CA LEU A 292 15.69 -18.11 1.70
C LEU A 292 17.00 -17.90 0.95
N ASP A 293 17.87 -18.90 0.98
CA ASP A 293 19.19 -18.79 0.37
C ASP A 293 19.16 -18.80 -1.16
N HIS A 294 19.87 -17.86 -1.78
CA HIS A 294 19.97 -17.77 -3.24
C HIS A 294 20.91 -18.83 -3.85
N GLN A 295 21.91 -19.33 -3.11
CA GLN A 295 22.97 -20.18 -3.66
C GLN A 295 22.65 -21.67 -3.51
N SER A 296 22.25 -22.10 -2.31
CA SER A 296 22.12 -23.51 -1.95
C SER A 296 20.67 -23.99 -2.06
N ALA A 297 20.41 -24.82 -3.07
CA ALA A 297 19.12 -25.51 -3.23
C ALA A 297 18.80 -26.42 -2.01
N GLU A 298 19.83 -27.07 -1.45
CA GLU A 298 19.68 -27.87 -0.23
C GLU A 298 19.29 -26.99 0.96
N SER A 299 19.89 -25.80 1.09
CA SER A 299 19.53 -24.83 2.13
C SER A 299 18.07 -24.42 2.01
N ARG A 300 17.59 -24.07 0.81
CA ARG A 300 16.18 -23.75 0.58
C ARG A 300 15.26 -24.90 0.99
N LEU A 301 15.58 -26.12 0.56
CA LEU A 301 14.80 -27.31 0.87
C LEU A 301 14.70 -27.57 2.39
N LYS A 302 15.84 -27.58 3.10
CA LYS A 302 15.90 -27.79 4.55
C LYS A 302 15.22 -26.65 5.33
N SER A 303 15.38 -25.41 4.88
CA SER A 303 14.70 -24.24 5.47
C SER A 303 13.19 -24.39 5.41
N MET A 304 12.65 -24.80 4.26
CA MET A 304 11.20 -25.02 4.11
C MET A 304 10.69 -26.21 4.92
N GLN A 305 11.49 -27.26 5.10
CA GLN A 305 11.17 -28.37 6.00
C GLN A 305 11.14 -27.92 7.47
N GLN A 306 12.13 -27.12 7.90
CA GLN A 306 12.18 -26.56 9.25
C GLN A 306 11.00 -25.62 9.50
N MET A 307 10.67 -24.74 8.54
CA MET A 307 9.51 -23.85 8.61
C MET A 307 8.22 -24.63 8.80
N ARG A 308 8.00 -25.67 8.00
CA ARG A 308 6.85 -26.56 8.15
C ARG A 308 6.79 -27.23 9.51
N GLY A 309 7.94 -27.69 10.02
CA GLY A 309 8.05 -28.25 11.36
C GLY A 309 7.71 -27.24 12.46
N ALA A 310 8.06 -25.96 12.28
CA ALA A 310 7.70 -24.89 13.20
C ALA A 310 6.18 -24.62 13.21
N ILE A 311 5.55 -24.53 12.04
CA ILE A 311 4.10 -24.35 11.90
C ILE A 311 3.34 -25.52 12.54
N GLY A 312 3.75 -26.76 12.25
CA GLY A 312 3.08 -27.98 12.72
C GLY A 312 3.19 -28.26 14.22
N LYS A 313 4.06 -27.55 14.95
CA LYS A 313 4.20 -27.68 16.42
C LYS A 313 3.18 -26.84 17.18
N THR A 314 2.46 -25.96 16.52
CA THR A 314 1.51 -25.06 17.18
C THR A 314 0.20 -25.79 17.49
N THR A 315 -0.36 -25.56 18.69
CA THR A 315 -1.55 -26.27 19.19
C THR A 315 -2.88 -25.61 18.79
N ALA A 316 -2.84 -24.33 18.39
CA ALA A 316 -4.01 -23.57 17.93
C ALA A 316 -4.11 -23.62 16.40
N ALA A 317 -5.30 -23.95 15.88
CA ALA A 317 -5.61 -23.96 14.45
C ALA A 317 -5.84 -22.54 13.92
N LEU A 318 -4.84 -21.66 14.05
CA LEU A 318 -4.87 -20.32 13.48
C LEU A 318 -4.45 -20.37 12.00
N PRO A 319 -5.03 -19.52 11.13
CA PRO A 319 -4.48 -19.27 9.81
C PRO A 319 -3.01 -18.85 9.94
N TYR A 320 -2.16 -19.45 9.11
CA TYR A 320 -0.72 -19.19 9.12
C TYR A 320 -0.28 -18.85 7.71
N PHE A 321 -0.03 -17.57 7.45
CA PHE A 321 0.44 -17.08 6.17
C PHE A 321 1.97 -17.07 6.13
N VAL A 322 2.57 -17.32 4.96
CA VAL A 322 4.03 -17.24 4.78
C VAL A 322 4.35 -16.27 3.66
N LEU A 323 5.07 -15.22 3.98
CA LEU A 323 5.52 -14.14 3.10
C LEU A 323 7.02 -14.31 2.89
N GLY A 324 7.55 -13.85 1.77
CA GLY A 324 8.99 -13.76 1.64
C GLY A 324 9.53 -13.74 0.23
N ASP A 325 10.85 -13.55 0.18
CA ASP A 325 11.70 -13.92 -0.95
C ASP A 325 12.17 -15.36 -0.74
N PHE A 326 11.66 -16.27 -1.57
CA PHE A 326 11.96 -17.69 -1.48
C PHE A 326 13.20 -18.09 -2.29
N ASN A 327 13.73 -17.18 -3.12
CA ASN A 327 14.83 -17.48 -4.06
C ASN A 327 14.57 -18.74 -4.92
N CYS A 328 13.30 -19.06 -5.15
CA CYS A 328 12.85 -20.17 -5.96
C CYS A 328 11.44 -19.94 -6.47
N THR A 329 11.12 -20.54 -7.62
CA THR A 329 9.81 -20.42 -8.26
C THR A 329 8.74 -21.29 -7.57
N PRO A 330 7.44 -20.99 -7.75
CA PRO A 330 6.34 -21.75 -7.13
C PRO A 330 6.34 -23.26 -7.43
N ASP A 331 6.81 -23.66 -8.61
CA ASP A 331 6.89 -25.05 -9.09
C ASP A 331 8.12 -25.81 -8.56
N SER A 332 9.04 -25.13 -7.85
CA SER A 332 10.25 -25.74 -7.32
C SER A 332 10.00 -26.63 -6.10
N GLU A 333 10.86 -27.64 -5.90
CA GLU A 333 10.74 -28.58 -4.78
C GLU A 333 10.67 -27.89 -3.39
N PRO A 334 11.46 -26.84 -3.07
CA PRO A 334 11.34 -26.13 -1.80
C PRO A 334 9.94 -25.50 -1.59
N ALA A 335 9.40 -24.82 -2.59
CA ALA A 335 8.07 -24.19 -2.52
C ALA A 335 6.97 -25.23 -2.30
N GLN A 336 7.05 -26.36 -3.01
CA GLN A 336 6.16 -27.52 -2.89
C GLN A 336 6.25 -28.27 -1.55
N ARG A 337 7.11 -27.84 -0.60
CA ARG A 337 7.10 -28.39 0.77
C ARG A 337 5.94 -27.88 1.62
N LEU A 338 5.47 -26.67 1.34
CA LEU A 338 4.23 -26.11 1.91
C LEU A 338 3.07 -26.16 0.91
N VAL A 339 3.32 -25.77 -0.35
CA VAL A 339 2.33 -25.83 -1.43
C VAL A 339 1.94 -27.30 -1.66
N GLY A 340 0.62 -27.58 -1.70
CA GLY A 340 0.09 -28.96 -1.83
C GLY A 340 -0.01 -29.74 -0.51
N LYS A 341 0.27 -29.11 0.64
CA LYS A 341 0.10 -29.68 1.98
C LYS A 341 -0.74 -28.78 2.90
N GLY A 342 -1.73 -28.10 2.33
CA GLY A 342 -2.63 -27.19 3.05
C GLY A 342 -2.33 -25.71 2.83
N TRP A 343 -1.44 -25.37 1.89
CA TRP A 343 -1.19 -24.01 1.41
C TRP A 343 -1.27 -23.94 -0.11
N LYS A 344 -1.61 -22.76 -0.62
CA LYS A 344 -1.58 -22.32 -2.02
C LYS A 344 -0.81 -20.99 -2.14
N THR A 345 -0.34 -20.63 -3.33
CA THR A 345 0.16 -19.27 -3.58
C THR A 345 -1.03 -18.30 -3.67
N ALA A 346 -0.87 -17.07 -3.20
CA ALA A 346 -1.93 -16.05 -3.30
C ALA A 346 -2.15 -15.61 -4.75
N VAL A 347 -1.07 -15.34 -5.48
CA VAL A 347 -1.10 -15.10 -6.92
C VAL A 347 -1.17 -16.44 -7.63
N GLU A 348 -2.16 -16.59 -8.51
CA GLU A 348 -2.41 -17.81 -9.28
C GLU A 348 -1.27 -18.13 -10.25
N GLU A 349 -1.10 -19.43 -10.55
CA GLU A 349 0.04 -19.93 -11.33
C GLU A 349 0.09 -19.40 -12.77
N ASP A 350 -1.06 -19.08 -13.36
CA ASP A 350 -1.22 -18.58 -14.73
C ASP A 350 -0.82 -17.10 -14.91
N SER A 351 -0.65 -16.36 -13.81
CA SER A 351 -0.05 -15.03 -13.86
C SER A 351 1.38 -15.13 -14.39
N ALA A 352 1.65 -14.63 -15.59
CA ALA A 352 2.99 -14.65 -16.18
C ALA A 352 3.95 -13.59 -15.57
N ILE A 353 3.49 -12.83 -14.59
CA ILE A 353 4.23 -11.69 -14.04
C ILE A 353 5.24 -12.18 -13.00
N GLY A 354 6.52 -11.96 -13.29
CA GLY A 354 7.63 -12.16 -12.37
C GLY A 354 7.74 -11.05 -11.31
N THR A 355 8.43 -11.33 -10.21
CA THR A 355 8.61 -10.36 -9.11
C THR A 355 9.99 -9.72 -9.16
N PHE A 356 11.04 -10.48 -9.52
CA PHE A 356 12.37 -9.92 -9.70
C PHE A 356 12.50 -9.18 -11.04
N HIS A 357 13.10 -7.99 -11.04
CA HIS A 357 13.35 -7.20 -12.25
C HIS A 357 14.73 -6.52 -12.29
N GLY A 358 15.57 -6.63 -11.24
CA GLY A 358 16.97 -6.18 -11.31
C GLY A 358 17.13 -4.69 -11.62
N PHE A 359 16.22 -3.83 -11.15
CA PHE A 359 16.12 -2.40 -11.49
C PHE A 359 15.83 -2.07 -12.97
N THR A 360 15.47 -3.06 -13.79
CA THR A 360 15.11 -2.81 -15.20
C THR A 360 13.66 -2.37 -15.38
N GLY A 361 12.77 -2.80 -14.48
CA GLY A 361 11.33 -2.64 -14.62
C GLY A 361 10.67 -3.77 -15.42
N GLU A 362 11.46 -4.66 -16.02
CA GLU A 362 10.96 -5.81 -16.77
C GLU A 362 10.81 -7.02 -15.84
N PRO A 363 9.58 -7.55 -15.65
CA PRO A 363 9.36 -8.73 -14.82
C PRO A 363 10.15 -9.94 -15.33
N ALA A 364 10.87 -10.62 -14.44
CA ALA A 364 11.60 -11.85 -14.73
C ALA A 364 11.05 -13.05 -13.95
N SER A 365 11.74 -13.48 -12.88
CA SER A 365 11.34 -14.67 -12.11
C SER A 365 10.39 -14.29 -10.98
N ARG A 366 9.33 -15.08 -10.75
CA ARG A 366 8.50 -15.00 -9.54
C ARG A 366 9.16 -15.79 -8.42
N ILE A 367 9.89 -15.10 -7.56
CA ILE A 367 10.59 -15.69 -6.40
C ILE A 367 10.07 -15.15 -5.06
N ASP A 368 9.28 -14.07 -5.11
CA ASP A 368 8.58 -13.52 -3.97
C ASP A 368 7.15 -14.06 -3.96
N MET A 369 6.71 -14.57 -2.81
CA MET A 369 5.41 -15.25 -2.70
C MET A 369 4.71 -14.96 -1.37
N ILE A 370 3.39 -14.93 -1.44
CA ILE A 370 2.50 -15.06 -0.29
C ILE A 370 1.87 -16.44 -0.36
N LEU A 371 2.14 -17.28 0.63
CA LEU A 371 1.52 -18.60 0.79
C LEU A 371 0.35 -18.48 1.76
N VAL A 372 -0.81 -18.91 1.31
CA VAL A 372 -2.10 -18.78 1.96
C VAL A 372 -2.59 -20.18 2.35
N PRO A 373 -3.09 -20.40 3.58
CA PRO A 373 -3.73 -21.67 3.93
C PRO A 373 -4.84 -22.01 2.93
N SER A 374 -4.95 -23.27 2.50
CA SER A 374 -5.91 -23.68 1.46
C SER A 374 -7.37 -23.47 1.87
N GLY A 375 -7.67 -23.41 3.16
CA GLY A 375 -9.00 -23.08 3.66
C GLY A 375 -9.35 -21.60 3.53
N CYS A 376 -8.37 -20.70 3.42
CA CYS A 376 -8.59 -19.27 3.26
C CYS A 376 -8.85 -18.92 1.79
N GLU A 377 -9.77 -18.00 1.57
CA GLU A 377 -10.04 -17.39 0.26
C GLU A 377 -9.10 -16.22 0.01
N THR A 378 -8.69 -16.07 -1.25
CA THR A 378 -7.93 -14.92 -1.74
C THR A 378 -8.91 -14.06 -2.54
N ALA A 379 -9.31 -12.92 -2.00
CA ALA A 379 -10.25 -12.01 -2.66
C ALA A 379 -9.57 -11.25 -3.82
N GLU A 380 -8.33 -10.85 -3.60
CA GLU A 380 -7.50 -10.14 -4.56
C GLU A 380 -6.03 -10.53 -4.33
N ALA A 381 -5.26 -10.68 -5.40
CA ALA A 381 -3.82 -10.82 -5.32
C ALA A 381 -3.14 -10.35 -6.61
N GLU A 382 -2.06 -9.61 -6.47
CA GLU A 382 -1.33 -9.06 -7.62
C GLU A 382 0.16 -8.86 -7.35
N VAL A 383 0.91 -8.72 -8.44
CA VAL A 383 2.28 -8.22 -8.42
C VAL A 383 2.24 -6.76 -8.83
N ILE A 384 2.65 -5.86 -7.94
CA ILE A 384 2.58 -4.42 -8.17
C ILE A 384 3.79 -4.02 -9.03
N THR A 385 3.54 -3.83 -10.33
CA THR A 385 4.60 -3.53 -11.32
C THR A 385 4.81 -2.03 -11.56
N ILE A 386 4.07 -1.19 -10.85
CA ILE A 386 4.15 0.27 -10.93
C ILE A 386 5.10 0.84 -9.85
N GLY A 387 5.59 2.07 -10.05
CA GLY A 387 6.32 2.83 -9.02
C GLY A 387 7.71 3.32 -9.39
N GLY A 388 8.23 2.99 -10.58
CA GLY A 388 9.49 3.55 -11.07
C GLY A 388 9.33 4.95 -11.68
N LYS A 389 10.20 5.91 -11.31
CA LYS A 389 10.24 7.26 -11.92
C LYS A 389 11.68 7.64 -12.28
N GLY A 390 11.88 8.07 -13.53
CA GLY A 390 13.20 8.52 -13.99
C GLY A 390 14.31 7.46 -13.90
N GLY A 391 13.95 6.16 -13.97
CA GLY A 391 14.89 5.04 -13.82
C GLY A 391 15.24 4.67 -12.37
N ILE A 392 14.65 5.37 -11.39
CA ILE A 392 14.70 4.98 -9.98
C ILE A 392 13.51 4.09 -9.69
N TRP A 393 13.76 2.89 -9.17
CA TRP A 393 12.71 1.97 -8.71
C TRP A 393 12.72 1.85 -7.19
N PRO A 394 11.57 1.56 -6.56
CA PRO A 394 11.50 1.28 -5.13
C PRO A 394 12.50 0.19 -4.69
N SER A 395 12.63 -0.88 -5.48
CA SER A 395 13.54 -2.00 -5.26
C SER A 395 13.92 -2.66 -6.59
N ASP A 396 14.76 -3.69 -6.58
CA ASP A 396 14.98 -4.61 -7.71
C ASP A 396 13.93 -5.75 -7.77
N HIS A 397 12.97 -5.74 -6.85
CA HIS A 397 11.80 -6.61 -6.81
C HIS A 397 10.52 -5.78 -6.84
N PHE A 398 9.47 -6.34 -7.45
CA PHE A 398 8.10 -5.89 -7.32
C PHE A 398 7.47 -6.49 -6.05
N PRO A 399 6.70 -5.72 -5.26
CA PRO A 399 5.94 -6.27 -4.17
C PRO A 399 4.82 -7.18 -4.67
N VAL A 400 4.50 -8.20 -3.87
CA VAL A 400 3.29 -9.02 -4.05
C VAL A 400 2.31 -8.63 -2.96
N ARG A 401 1.07 -8.35 -3.35
CA ARG A 401 -0.05 -7.98 -2.47
C ARG A 401 -1.14 -9.04 -2.54
N ALA A 402 -1.82 -9.29 -1.43
CA ALA A 402 -3.00 -10.14 -1.39
C ALA A 402 -3.97 -9.74 -0.27
N ILE A 403 -5.26 -9.67 -0.59
CA ILE A 403 -6.34 -9.63 0.40
C ILE A 403 -6.86 -11.05 0.61
N VAL A 404 -6.78 -11.55 1.85
CA VAL A 404 -7.14 -12.92 2.19
C VAL A 404 -8.06 -12.99 3.40
N THR A 405 -8.93 -13.99 3.43
CA THR A 405 -9.82 -14.23 4.57
C THR A 405 -9.11 -14.96 5.72
N LEU A 406 -9.52 -14.67 6.95
CA LEU A 406 -9.00 -15.26 8.18
C LEU A 406 -9.79 -16.51 8.63
N ASP A 407 -11.02 -16.69 8.15
CA ASP A 407 -11.80 -17.90 8.47
C ASP A 407 -11.61 -18.95 7.36
N PRO A 408 -11.22 -20.20 7.68
CA PRO A 408 -11.21 -21.25 6.67
C PRO A 408 -12.65 -21.57 6.26
N VAL A 409 -12.91 -21.69 4.95
CA VAL A 409 -14.19 -22.17 4.41
C VAL A 409 -14.54 -23.48 5.12
N GLN A 410 -15.69 -23.52 5.80
CA GLN A 410 -16.24 -24.78 6.30
C GLN A 410 -16.44 -25.68 5.08
N ALA A 411 -15.67 -26.76 4.98
CA ALA A 411 -15.94 -27.77 3.97
C ALA A 411 -17.40 -28.21 4.13
N GLU A 412 -18.21 -28.01 3.09
CA GLU A 412 -19.53 -28.63 3.03
C GLU A 412 -19.32 -30.14 3.24
N THR A 413 -19.79 -30.63 4.37
CA THR A 413 -19.82 -32.06 4.63
C THR A 413 -20.93 -32.65 3.77
N ASP A 414 -20.56 -33.20 2.61
CA ASP A 414 -21.44 -34.07 1.81
C ASP A 414 -21.81 -35.36 2.58
#